data_AF-A0A967LY01-F1
#
_entry.id   AF-A0A967LY01-F1
#
_cell.length_a   1.000
_cell.length_b   1.000
_cell.length_c   1.000
_cell.angle_alpha   90.00
_cell.angle_beta   90.00
_cell.angle_gamma   90.00
#
_symmetry.space_group_name_H-M   'P 1'
#
loop_
_entity.id
_entity.type
_entity.pdbx_description
1 polymer ?
#
loop_
_entity_poly.entity_id
_entity_poly.type
_entity_poly.pdbx_seq_one_letter_code
_entity_poly.pdbx_strand_id
1 'polypeptide(L)'
;MKQNSKHSIQLDADKLRKLFHSGKRKEFVAGVRLATRQILAKLQVEGHYNQVITLAKQDPCYRELNNTWEELKPAVRSQKWQELMERLVQIAYGTRPYCIRCGDCCLLGSPSLHPEDAELLSRGLLSTRQLYTLRRGEPVKFNIDGRFGILPSELIKIKQHQKNHHCIFYGINQRGCTIYDHRPLQCRLQACWAPEGLEKLWQQAKLTRRHLIKEDQDLLEMLEVHDERCDPRKLDAAFTRLHDTGDLAVLDEVLDLLRQDTAIRAFVTKKLNREDEELDFLLGRPLVEIVRAYGMKVEKDENGVYHLVSDQ
;
A
#
# COMPACT_ATOMS: atom_id res chain seq x y z
N MET A 1 -11.39 14.02 -5.32
CA MET A 1 -10.75 12.88 -4.59
C MET A 1 -10.37 13.36 -3.20
N LYS A 2 -11.27 13.20 -2.22
CA LYS A 2 -10.92 13.46 -0.82
C LYS A 2 -10.20 12.21 -0.33
N GLN A 3 -8.91 12.31 -0.05
CA GLN A 3 -8.24 11.28 0.74
C GLN A 3 -9.01 11.16 2.05
N ASN A 4 -9.73 10.06 2.24
CA ASN A 4 -9.94 9.55 3.58
C ASN A 4 -8.54 9.18 4.06
N SER A 5 -7.92 10.06 4.84
CA SER A 5 -6.76 9.69 5.64
C SER A 5 -7.19 8.54 6.54
N LYS A 6 -7.05 7.30 6.07
CA LYS A 6 -7.13 6.07 6.88
C LYS A 6 -5.93 5.96 7.84
N HIS A 7 -5.42 7.10 8.29
CA HIS A 7 -4.80 7.24 9.60
C HIS A 7 -5.92 7.65 10.58
N SER A 8 -7.03 6.89 10.57
CA SER A 8 -8.07 7.02 11.57
C SER A 8 -7.42 6.61 12.88
N ILE A 9 -6.89 7.60 13.60
CA ILE A 9 -6.45 7.40 14.96
C ILE A 9 -7.71 7.03 15.71
N GLN A 10 -7.87 5.74 16.01
CA GLN A 10 -8.98 5.26 16.81
C GLN A 10 -8.79 5.81 18.22
N LEU A 11 -9.56 6.85 18.52
CA LEU A 11 -9.68 7.42 19.85
C LEU A 11 -10.66 6.58 20.68
N ASP A 12 -10.49 6.60 21.99
CA ASP A 12 -11.43 6.06 22.96
C ASP A 12 -12.74 6.87 22.89
N ALA A 13 -13.62 6.42 21.99
CA ALA A 13 -14.85 7.11 21.65
C ALA A 13 -15.79 7.23 22.84
N ASP A 14 -15.81 6.25 23.75
CA ASP A 14 -16.74 6.24 24.88
C ASP A 14 -16.35 7.27 25.95
N LYS A 15 -15.05 7.46 26.21
CA LYS A 15 -14.59 8.55 27.09
C LYS A 15 -14.82 9.92 26.47
N LEU A 16 -14.60 10.07 25.17
CA LEU A 16 -14.80 11.35 24.48
C LEU A 16 -16.30 11.69 24.34
N ARG A 17 -17.16 10.71 24.05
CA ARG A 17 -18.62 10.86 23.93
C ARG A 17 -19.23 11.53 25.14
N LYS A 18 -18.87 11.09 26.36
CA LYS A 18 -19.39 11.66 27.61
C LYS A 18 -19.07 13.16 27.74
N LEU A 19 -17.88 13.59 27.30
CA LEU A 19 -17.43 14.97 27.43
C LEU A 19 -18.17 15.90 26.46
N PHE A 20 -18.32 15.50 25.20
CA PHE A 20 -18.97 16.35 24.20
C PHE A 20 -20.51 16.32 24.28
N HIS A 21 -21.14 15.25 24.79
CA HIS A 21 -22.59 15.20 25.01
C HIS A 21 -23.07 16.13 26.13
N SER A 22 -22.22 16.45 27.10
CA SER A 22 -22.57 17.34 28.23
C SER A 22 -23.02 18.74 27.78
N GLY A 23 -22.60 19.17 26.59
CA GLY A 23 -22.86 20.50 26.05
C GLY A 23 -22.15 21.65 26.74
N LYS A 24 -21.42 21.43 27.82
CA LYS A 24 -20.73 22.48 28.58
C LYS A 24 -19.38 22.81 27.96
N ARG A 25 -19.04 24.10 27.84
CA ARG A 25 -17.75 24.56 27.28
C ARG A 25 -16.54 23.95 28.00
N LYS A 26 -16.60 23.82 29.33
CA LYS A 26 -15.50 23.23 30.13
C LYS A 26 -15.20 21.78 29.76
N GLU A 27 -16.23 20.99 29.45
CA GLU A 27 -16.09 19.59 29.06
C GLU A 27 -15.61 19.45 27.63
N PHE A 28 -16.01 20.37 26.74
CA PHE A 28 -15.42 20.48 25.40
C PHE A 28 -13.91 20.70 25.48
N VAL A 29 -13.44 21.66 26.28
CA VAL A 29 -12.00 21.92 26.46
C VAL A 29 -11.28 20.70 27.06
N ALA A 30 -11.90 20.04 28.05
CA ALA A 30 -11.36 18.80 28.63
C ALA A 30 -11.28 17.67 27.59
N GLY A 31 -12.31 17.54 26.76
CA GLY A 31 -12.36 16.62 25.63
C GLY A 31 -11.24 16.86 24.65
N VAL A 32 -11.00 18.11 24.24
CA VAL A 32 -9.92 18.45 23.31
C VAL A 32 -8.57 18.05 23.90
N ARG A 33 -8.32 18.36 25.17
CA ARG A 33 -7.08 17.96 25.86
C ARG A 33 -6.90 16.44 25.92
N LEU A 34 -7.98 15.69 26.19
CA LEU A 34 -7.94 14.22 26.23
C LEU A 34 -7.69 13.64 24.83
N ALA A 35 -8.40 14.13 23.81
CA ALA A 35 -8.22 13.72 22.42
C ALA A 35 -6.79 13.98 21.96
N THR A 36 -6.23 15.17 22.24
CA THR A 36 -4.83 15.47 21.92
C THR A 36 -3.86 14.47 22.55
N ARG A 37 -4.05 14.09 23.83
CA ARG A 37 -3.18 13.07 24.46
C ARG A 37 -3.28 11.72 23.76
N GLN A 38 -4.49 11.28 23.43
CA GLN A 38 -4.69 10.02 22.73
C GLN A 38 -4.09 10.03 21.32
N ILE A 39 -4.26 11.15 20.60
CA ILE A 39 -3.65 11.37 19.28
C ILE A 39 -2.13 11.25 19.39
N LEU A 40 -1.50 12.00 20.30
CA LEU A 40 -0.05 12.01 20.41
C LEU A 40 0.54 10.68 20.89
N ALA A 41 -0.16 9.95 21.76
CA ALA A 41 0.24 8.61 22.16
C ALA A 41 0.22 7.63 20.98
N LYS A 42 -0.81 7.72 20.13
CA LYS A 42 -0.90 6.91 18.91
C LYS A 42 0.16 7.28 17.88
N LEU A 43 0.52 8.56 17.82
CA LEU A 43 1.59 9.06 16.95
C LEU A 43 2.99 8.92 17.56
N GLN A 44 3.11 8.43 18.80
CA GLN A 44 4.36 8.29 19.57
C GLN A 44 5.16 9.60 19.65
N VAL A 45 4.48 10.71 19.91
CA VAL A 45 5.03 12.08 20.00
C VAL A 45 4.44 12.87 21.16
N GLU A 46 4.23 12.23 22.30
CA GLU A 46 3.61 12.80 23.50
C GLU A 46 4.29 14.10 23.97
N GLY A 47 5.60 14.24 23.74
CA GLY A 47 6.37 15.46 24.03
C GLY A 47 5.89 16.72 23.31
N HIS A 48 5.13 16.60 22.21
CA HIS A 48 4.61 17.73 21.43
C HIS A 48 3.30 18.31 22.00
N TYR A 49 2.81 17.80 23.13
CA TYR A 49 1.50 18.17 23.70
C TYR A 49 1.26 19.69 23.80
N ASN A 50 2.21 20.41 24.40
CA ASN A 50 2.06 21.86 24.62
C ASN A 50 2.02 22.65 23.30
N GLN A 51 2.81 22.24 22.32
CA GLN A 51 2.85 22.85 20.99
C GLN A 51 1.53 22.61 20.26
N VAL A 52 1.03 21.36 20.26
CA VAL A 52 -0.22 20.98 19.61
C VAL A 52 -1.42 21.70 20.24
N ILE A 53 -1.48 21.82 21.57
CA ILE A 53 -2.55 22.58 22.24
C ILE A 53 -2.49 24.07 21.87
N THR A 54 -1.30 24.65 21.79
CA THR A 54 -1.12 26.06 21.38
C THR A 54 -1.65 26.28 19.97
N LEU A 55 -1.25 25.44 19.02
CA LEU A 55 -1.70 25.51 17.62
C LEU A 55 -3.20 25.21 17.49
N ALA A 56 -3.72 24.23 18.23
CA ALA A 56 -5.14 23.92 18.25
C ALA A 56 -5.99 25.12 18.66
N LYS A 57 -5.56 25.91 19.66
CA LYS A 57 -6.26 27.14 20.07
C LYS A 57 -6.22 28.26 19.02
N GLN A 58 -5.27 28.20 18.09
CA GLN A 58 -5.15 29.14 16.99
C GLN A 58 -6.01 28.74 15.78
N ASP A 59 -6.41 27.47 15.72
CA ASP A 59 -7.24 26.94 14.64
C ASP A 59 -8.64 27.59 14.61
N PRO A 60 -9.14 28.06 13.45
CA PRO A 60 -10.46 28.68 13.35
C PRO A 60 -11.61 27.78 13.83
N CYS A 61 -11.55 26.48 13.56
CA CYS A 61 -12.60 25.53 13.98
C CYS A 61 -12.64 25.42 15.50
N TYR A 62 -11.49 25.34 16.17
CA TYR A 62 -11.44 25.35 17.63
C TYR A 62 -12.02 26.65 18.19
N ARG A 63 -11.63 27.82 17.66
CA ARG A 63 -12.08 29.12 18.18
C ARG A 63 -13.59 29.30 18.05
N GLU A 64 -14.14 28.96 16.89
CA GLU A 64 -15.58 28.97 16.64
C GLU A 64 -16.30 28.09 17.67
N LEU A 65 -15.91 26.80 17.75
CA LEU A 65 -16.55 25.85 18.65
C LEU A 65 -16.39 26.24 20.11
N ASN A 66 -15.22 26.70 20.54
CA ASN A 66 -15.01 27.16 21.91
C ASN A 66 -15.99 28.27 22.29
N ASN A 67 -16.37 29.13 21.35
CA ASN A 67 -17.31 30.23 21.60
C ASN A 67 -18.78 29.76 21.54
N THR A 68 -19.14 28.92 20.57
CA THR A 68 -20.55 28.56 20.28
C THR A 68 -21.00 27.22 20.87
N TRP A 69 -20.11 26.43 21.49
CA TRP A 69 -20.38 25.04 21.88
C TRP A 69 -21.69 24.81 22.64
N GLU A 70 -21.99 25.72 23.58
CA GLU A 70 -23.14 25.60 24.49
C GLU A 70 -24.47 25.82 23.75
N GLU A 71 -24.45 26.56 22.63
CA GLU A 71 -25.61 26.89 21.80
C GLU A 71 -25.95 25.79 20.78
N LEU A 72 -24.98 24.92 20.47
CA LEU A 72 -25.14 23.87 19.47
C LEU A 72 -26.07 22.73 19.95
N LYS A 73 -26.94 22.25 19.06
CA LYS A 73 -27.73 21.04 19.32
C LYS A 73 -26.84 19.79 19.35
N PRO A 74 -27.22 18.72 20.09
CA PRO A 74 -26.40 17.51 20.24
C PRO A 74 -25.94 16.86 18.92
N ALA A 75 -26.81 16.79 17.91
CA ALA A 75 -26.46 16.24 16.59
C ALA A 75 -25.35 17.07 15.91
N VAL A 76 -25.45 18.40 15.98
CA VAL A 76 -24.47 19.32 15.38
C VAL A 76 -23.14 19.26 16.14
N ARG A 77 -23.16 19.15 17.47
CA ARG A 77 -21.94 18.97 18.28
C ARG A 77 -21.16 17.73 17.85
N SER A 78 -21.84 16.64 17.56
CA SER A 78 -21.20 15.37 17.18
C SER A 78 -20.49 15.49 15.83
N GLN A 79 -21.12 16.11 14.84
CA GLN A 79 -20.50 16.40 13.54
C GLN A 79 -19.30 17.35 13.69
N LYS A 80 -19.49 18.49 14.39
CA LYS A 80 -18.43 19.48 14.59
C LYS A 80 -17.25 18.95 15.40
N TRP A 81 -17.51 18.03 16.32
CA TRP A 81 -16.48 17.31 17.03
C TRP A 81 -15.61 16.48 16.08
N GLN A 82 -16.21 15.75 15.13
CA GLN A 82 -15.46 14.98 14.13
C GLN A 82 -14.58 15.88 13.27
N GLU A 83 -15.11 17.01 12.77
CA GLU A 83 -14.35 18.01 12.02
C GLU A 83 -13.13 18.51 12.83
N LEU A 84 -13.33 18.85 14.11
CA LEU A 84 -12.24 19.27 14.99
C LEU A 84 -11.21 18.15 15.23
N MET A 85 -11.64 16.89 15.37
CA MET A 85 -10.71 15.78 15.55
C MET A 85 -9.79 15.62 14.35
N GLU A 86 -10.30 15.76 13.12
CA GLU A 86 -9.48 15.75 11.91
C GLU A 86 -8.45 16.89 11.93
N ARG A 87 -8.86 18.10 12.34
CA ARG A 87 -7.94 19.25 12.50
C ARG A 87 -6.86 18.97 13.55
N LEU A 88 -7.20 18.41 14.71
CA LEU A 88 -6.23 18.09 15.76
C LEU A 88 -5.21 17.04 15.30
N VAL A 89 -5.64 16.03 14.55
CA VAL A 89 -4.74 15.04 13.95
C VAL A 89 -3.78 15.72 12.99
N GLN A 90 -4.26 16.60 12.10
CA GLN A 90 -3.41 17.33 11.16
C GLN A 90 -2.40 18.25 11.87
N ILE A 91 -2.84 18.98 12.91
CA ILE A 91 -1.95 19.83 13.72
C ILE A 91 -0.88 18.97 14.41
N ALA A 92 -1.28 17.85 15.03
CA ALA A 92 -0.35 16.93 15.69
C ALA A 92 0.72 16.41 14.72
N TYR A 93 0.31 15.98 13.52
CA TYR A 93 1.24 15.60 12.46
C TYR A 93 2.14 16.77 12.02
N GLY A 94 1.59 17.97 11.86
CA GLY A 94 2.33 19.16 11.44
C GLY A 94 3.40 19.62 12.43
N THR A 95 3.27 19.28 13.72
CA THR A 95 4.34 19.53 14.70
C THR A 95 5.59 18.66 14.51
N ARG A 96 5.56 17.73 13.54
CA ARG A 96 6.66 16.80 13.28
C ARG A 96 6.82 16.47 11.79
N PRO A 97 7.56 17.29 11.03
CA PRO A 97 7.74 17.09 9.60
C PRO A 97 8.85 16.08 9.24
N TYR A 98 8.97 14.98 9.99
CA TYR A 98 9.98 13.93 9.76
C TYR A 98 9.45 12.55 10.16
N CYS A 99 10.08 11.47 9.69
CA CYS A 99 9.67 10.09 10.01
C CYS A 99 10.30 9.60 11.33
N ILE A 100 9.48 9.14 12.30
CA ILE A 100 9.92 8.52 13.58
C ILE A 100 10.11 7.02 13.48
N ARG A 101 9.98 6.44 12.28
CA ARG A 101 10.10 4.99 12.07
C ARG A 101 9.03 4.19 12.84
N CYS A 102 7.81 4.72 12.92
CA CYS A 102 6.69 4.03 13.59
C CYS A 102 6.34 2.67 12.95
N GLY A 103 6.65 2.51 11.66
CA GLY A 103 6.43 1.27 10.91
C GLY A 103 5.08 1.17 10.22
N ASP A 104 4.13 2.07 10.47
CA ASP A 104 2.76 1.97 9.92
C ASP A 104 2.76 1.83 8.40
N CYS A 105 3.47 2.72 7.68
CA CYS A 105 3.55 2.64 6.22
C CYS A 105 4.33 1.41 5.73
N CYS A 106 5.36 0.96 6.48
CA CYS A 106 6.16 -0.21 6.15
C CYS A 106 5.38 -1.53 6.35
N LEU A 107 4.46 -1.55 7.30
CA LEU A 107 3.56 -2.66 7.60
C LEU A 107 2.43 -2.77 6.58
N LEU A 108 1.96 -1.65 6.04
CA LEU A 108 0.95 -1.63 4.97
C LEU A 108 1.50 -2.13 3.63
N GLY A 109 2.79 -1.96 3.38
CA GLY A 109 3.45 -2.59 2.26
C GLY A 109 4.81 -2.03 1.88
N SER A 110 5.30 -2.49 0.74
CA SER A 110 6.57 -2.05 0.17
C SER A 110 6.41 -0.91 -0.86
N PRO A 111 7.45 -0.07 -1.04
CA PRO A 111 7.44 0.96 -2.05
C PRO A 111 7.51 0.39 -3.47
N SER A 112 6.87 1.10 -4.40
CA SER A 112 7.19 1.03 -5.82
C SER A 112 8.43 1.88 -6.12
N LEU A 113 9.25 1.41 -7.05
CA LEU A 113 10.46 2.08 -7.48
C LEU A 113 10.19 3.05 -8.62
N HIS A 114 10.97 4.12 -8.65
CA HIS A 114 10.97 5.15 -9.68
C HIS A 114 12.30 5.14 -10.46
N PRO A 115 12.38 5.77 -11.65
CA PRO A 115 13.62 5.82 -12.43
C PRO A 115 14.84 6.26 -11.61
N GLU A 116 14.67 7.21 -10.68
CA GLU A 116 15.73 7.68 -9.77
C GLU A 116 16.23 6.60 -8.81
N ASP A 117 15.42 5.58 -8.52
CA ASP A 117 15.80 4.46 -7.66
C ASP A 117 16.67 3.41 -8.38
N ALA A 118 16.87 3.53 -9.70
CA ALA A 118 17.82 2.67 -10.44
C ALA A 118 19.24 2.77 -9.88
N GLU A 119 19.61 3.93 -9.32
CA GLU A 119 20.91 4.14 -8.67
C GLU A 119 21.13 3.16 -7.51
N LEU A 120 20.07 2.82 -6.76
CA LEU A 120 20.15 1.87 -5.64
C LEU A 120 20.61 0.48 -6.10
N LEU A 121 20.23 0.06 -7.31
CA LEU A 121 20.69 -1.20 -7.89
C LEU A 121 22.13 -1.08 -8.40
N SER A 122 22.44 0.00 -9.12
CA SER A 122 23.80 0.21 -9.66
C SER A 122 24.88 0.28 -8.57
N ARG A 123 24.51 0.72 -7.36
CA ARG A 123 25.39 0.81 -6.19
C ARG A 123 25.38 -0.44 -5.32
N GLY A 124 24.64 -1.49 -5.70
CA GLY A 124 24.51 -2.72 -4.94
C GLY A 124 23.76 -2.60 -3.61
N LEU A 125 23.00 -1.50 -3.40
CA LEU A 125 22.18 -1.29 -2.21
C LEU A 125 20.86 -2.07 -2.28
N LEU A 126 20.38 -2.33 -3.50
CA LEU A 126 19.29 -3.25 -3.80
C LEU A 126 19.77 -4.26 -4.84
N SER A 127 19.24 -5.49 -4.75
CA SER A 127 19.43 -6.52 -5.78
C SER A 127 18.09 -6.90 -6.42
N THR A 128 18.13 -7.43 -7.64
CA THR A 128 16.96 -7.98 -8.36
C THR A 128 16.21 -9.03 -7.55
N ARG A 129 16.93 -9.87 -6.77
CA ARG A 129 16.36 -10.88 -5.85
C ARG A 129 15.44 -10.28 -4.77
N GLN A 130 15.61 -9.00 -4.46
CA GLN A 130 14.81 -8.27 -3.47
C GLN A 130 13.61 -7.54 -4.09
N LEU A 131 13.42 -7.65 -5.41
CA LEU A 131 12.41 -6.95 -6.17
C LEU A 131 11.42 -7.92 -6.81
N TYR A 132 10.26 -7.40 -7.14
CA TYR A 132 9.30 -8.09 -7.99
C TYR A 132 8.62 -7.11 -8.93
N THR A 133 8.18 -7.63 -10.07
CA THR A 133 7.48 -6.85 -11.09
C THR A 133 5.98 -7.10 -10.98
N LEU A 134 5.21 -6.01 -10.98
CA LEU A 134 3.79 -6.03 -11.27
C LEU A 134 3.61 -5.61 -12.73
N ARG A 135 3.03 -6.50 -13.53
CA ARG A 135 2.94 -6.31 -14.98
C ARG A 135 1.73 -5.45 -15.34
N ARG A 136 1.78 -4.85 -16.52
CA ARG A 136 0.62 -4.14 -17.09
C ARG A 136 -0.57 -5.10 -17.17
N GLY A 137 -1.76 -4.62 -16.82
CA GLY A 137 -2.96 -5.44 -16.85
C GLY A 137 -3.18 -6.31 -15.62
N GLU A 138 -2.25 -6.31 -14.67
CA GLU A 138 -2.36 -7.14 -13.48
C GLU A 138 -3.34 -6.54 -12.45
N PRO A 139 -4.23 -7.35 -11.85
CA PRO A 139 -5.13 -6.89 -10.80
C PRO A 139 -4.35 -6.62 -9.50
N VAL A 140 -4.57 -5.44 -8.93
CA VAL A 140 -3.92 -4.99 -7.70
C VAL A 140 -4.92 -4.27 -6.80
N LYS A 141 -4.62 -4.30 -5.50
CA LYS A 141 -5.23 -3.40 -4.52
C LYS A 141 -4.36 -2.17 -4.39
N PHE A 142 -4.89 -0.99 -4.71
CA PHE A 142 -4.16 0.26 -4.58
C PHE A 142 -4.08 0.70 -3.11
N ASN A 143 -2.87 0.99 -2.63
CA ASN A 143 -2.64 1.29 -1.22
C ASN A 143 -3.21 2.64 -0.73
N ILE A 144 -3.63 3.58 -1.60
CA ILE A 144 -4.19 4.89 -1.16
C ILE A 144 -5.62 4.85 -0.70
N ASP A 145 -6.43 4.20 -1.52
CA ASP A 145 -7.88 4.22 -1.43
C ASP A 145 -8.39 2.81 -1.12
N GLY A 146 -7.53 1.80 -1.20
CA GLY A 146 -7.86 0.40 -1.00
C GLY A 146 -8.70 -0.17 -2.13
N ARG A 147 -8.85 0.54 -3.26
CA ARG A 147 -9.64 0.06 -4.39
C ARG A 147 -8.90 -1.06 -5.10
N PHE A 148 -9.66 -2.04 -5.57
CA PHE A 148 -9.15 -3.00 -6.53
C PHE A 148 -9.23 -2.39 -7.92
N GLY A 149 -8.24 -2.69 -8.76
CA GLY A 149 -8.25 -2.30 -10.16
C GLY A 149 -7.07 -2.87 -10.91
N ILE A 150 -7.00 -2.53 -12.19
CA ILE A 150 -6.02 -3.05 -13.13
C ILE A 150 -4.86 -2.06 -13.27
N LEU A 151 -3.62 -2.57 -13.29
CA LEU A 151 -2.44 -1.73 -13.51
C LEU A 151 -2.39 -1.20 -14.95
N PRO A 152 -2.32 0.13 -15.15
CA PRO A 152 -2.24 0.72 -16.50
C PRO A 152 -0.86 0.54 -17.15
N SER A 153 0.18 0.36 -16.33
CA SER A 153 1.57 0.20 -16.75
C SER A 153 2.31 -0.71 -15.77
N GLU A 154 3.44 -1.26 -16.23
CA GLU A 154 4.35 -2.02 -15.38
C GLU A 154 4.93 -1.15 -14.26
N LEU A 155 5.15 -1.75 -13.09
CA LEU A 155 5.97 -1.15 -12.04
C LEU A 155 6.75 -2.21 -11.26
N ILE A 156 7.92 -1.82 -10.76
CA ILE A 156 8.75 -2.66 -9.89
C ILE A 156 8.52 -2.26 -8.43
N LYS A 157 8.45 -3.26 -7.55
CA LYS A 157 8.35 -3.07 -6.10
C LYS A 157 9.44 -3.83 -5.36
N ILE A 158 9.80 -3.35 -4.18
CA ILE A 158 10.54 -4.15 -3.19
C ILE A 158 9.65 -5.29 -2.71
N LYS A 159 10.20 -6.51 -2.55
CA LYS A 159 9.45 -7.67 -2.05
C LYS A 159 8.84 -7.42 -0.67
N GLN A 160 7.84 -8.24 -0.35
CA GLN A 160 7.13 -8.22 0.92
C GLN A 160 7.25 -9.59 1.59
N HIS A 161 7.17 -9.63 2.92
CA HIS A 161 7.06 -10.90 3.62
C HIS A 161 5.73 -11.57 3.29
N GLN A 162 5.77 -12.84 2.88
CA GLN A 162 4.59 -13.58 2.40
C GLN A 162 3.43 -13.60 3.40
N LYS A 163 3.71 -13.78 4.69
CA LYS A 163 2.65 -13.92 5.72
C LYS A 163 1.97 -12.60 6.10
N ASN A 164 2.73 -11.50 6.12
CA ASN A 164 2.31 -10.26 6.79
C ASN A 164 2.25 -9.07 5.83
N HIS A 165 2.65 -9.26 4.56
CA HIS A 165 2.70 -8.25 3.49
C HIS A 165 3.53 -6.98 3.79
N HIS A 166 4.25 -6.92 4.90
CA HIS A 166 5.15 -5.81 5.21
C HIS A 166 6.44 -5.86 4.37
N CYS A 167 7.07 -4.70 4.16
CA CYS A 167 8.30 -4.56 3.39
C CYS A 167 9.45 -5.41 3.95
N ILE A 168 10.21 -6.14 3.12
CA ILE A 168 11.31 -7.01 3.57
C ILE A 168 12.43 -6.29 4.34
N PHE A 169 12.57 -4.98 4.17
CA PHE A 169 13.55 -4.18 4.90
C PHE A 169 13.03 -3.65 6.24
N TYR A 170 11.77 -3.88 6.58
CA TYR A 170 11.22 -3.48 7.88
C TYR A 170 11.41 -4.59 8.92
N GLY A 171 12.34 -4.36 9.85
CA GLY A 171 12.53 -5.22 11.00
C GLY A 171 11.50 -4.90 12.08
N ILE A 172 10.45 -5.73 12.21
CA ILE A 172 9.38 -5.55 13.22
C ILE A 172 9.97 -5.43 14.62
N ASN A 173 10.93 -6.30 14.96
CA ASN A 173 11.54 -6.36 16.29
C ASN A 173 12.37 -5.10 16.59
N GLN A 174 13.06 -4.57 15.57
CA GLN A 174 13.85 -3.35 15.71
C GLN A 174 13.03 -2.07 15.50
N ARG A 175 11.76 -2.20 15.07
CA ARG A 175 10.89 -1.11 14.61
C ARG A 175 11.64 -0.15 13.68
N GLY A 176 12.29 -0.70 12.67
CA GLY A 176 13.23 0.06 11.84
C GLY A 176 13.38 -0.48 10.42
N CYS A 177 13.68 0.42 9.49
CA CYS A 177 14.08 0.06 8.14
C CYS A 177 15.59 -0.19 8.11
N THR A 178 16.02 -1.35 7.62
CA THR A 178 17.44 -1.72 7.54
C THR A 178 18.20 -0.95 6.45
N ILE A 179 17.49 -0.31 5.52
CA ILE A 179 18.05 0.56 4.47
C ILE A 179 17.59 2.02 4.62
N TYR A 180 17.33 2.49 5.85
CA TYR A 180 16.66 3.79 6.06
C TYR A 180 17.33 4.98 5.36
N ASP A 181 18.67 5.02 5.33
CA ASP A 181 19.46 6.09 4.72
C ASP A 181 19.53 5.98 3.19
N HIS A 182 19.19 4.79 2.66
CA HIS A 182 19.16 4.46 1.24
C HIS A 182 17.75 4.09 0.76
N ARG A 183 16.73 4.58 1.48
CA ARG A 183 15.33 4.23 1.20
C ARG A 183 14.89 4.77 -0.17
N PRO A 184 14.04 4.05 -0.92
CA PRO A 184 13.54 4.49 -2.23
C PRO A 184 12.80 5.83 -2.20
N LEU A 185 12.64 6.46 -3.37
CA LEU A 185 12.01 7.76 -3.54
C LEU A 185 10.61 7.81 -2.90
N GLN A 186 9.79 6.79 -3.10
CA GLN A 186 8.48 6.69 -2.45
C GLN A 186 8.60 6.75 -0.92
N CYS A 187 9.55 6.05 -0.31
CA CYS A 187 9.77 6.10 1.12
C CYS A 187 10.35 7.44 1.61
N ARG A 188 11.16 8.13 0.78
CA ARG A 188 11.66 9.48 1.10
C ARG A 188 10.54 10.52 1.10
N LEU A 189 9.59 10.40 0.16
CA LEU A 189 8.43 11.27 0.01
C LEU A 189 7.21 10.83 0.83
N GLN A 190 7.30 9.71 1.54
CA GLN A 190 6.25 9.24 2.45
C GLN A 190 6.19 10.14 3.69
N ALA A 191 5.48 11.25 3.56
CA ALA A 191 5.19 12.19 4.64
C ALA A 191 3.77 11.93 5.17
N CYS A 192 3.63 11.12 6.21
CA CYS A 192 2.33 10.89 6.89
C CYS A 192 1.68 12.18 7.40
N TRP A 193 2.48 13.25 7.54
CA TRP A 193 2.06 14.57 7.96
C TRP A 193 1.72 15.54 6.82
N ALA A 194 2.04 15.19 5.57
CA ALA A 194 1.83 16.03 4.38
C ALA A 194 1.84 15.13 3.12
N PRO A 195 0.73 14.43 2.83
CA PRO A 195 0.69 13.37 1.82
C PRO A 195 0.76 13.86 0.37
N GLU A 196 0.70 15.17 0.11
CA GLU A 196 0.61 15.78 -1.21
C GLU A 196 1.81 15.42 -2.11
N GLY A 197 3.00 15.28 -1.50
CA GLY A 197 4.20 14.86 -2.22
C GLY A 197 4.09 13.45 -2.79
N LEU A 198 3.47 12.53 -2.03
CA LEU A 198 3.26 11.14 -2.45
C LEU A 198 2.20 11.06 -3.56
N GLU A 199 1.14 11.87 -3.50
CA GLU A 199 0.12 11.92 -4.55
C GLU A 199 0.71 12.32 -5.90
N LYS A 200 1.57 13.34 -5.90
CA LYS A 200 2.27 13.79 -7.12
C LYS A 200 3.19 12.71 -7.66
N LEU A 201 3.95 12.03 -6.79
CA LEU A 201 4.84 10.94 -7.17
C LEU A 201 4.09 9.81 -7.90
N TRP A 202 2.82 9.59 -7.59
CA TRP A 202 2.07 8.51 -8.22
C TRP A 202 1.66 8.75 -9.66
N GLN A 203 1.61 10.01 -10.06
CA GLN A 203 1.40 10.39 -11.46
C GLN A 203 2.71 10.35 -12.25
N GLN A 204 3.85 10.13 -11.60
CA GLN A 204 5.15 10.04 -12.25
C GLN A 204 5.42 8.62 -12.76
N ALA A 205 6.29 8.56 -13.78
CA ALA A 205 6.76 7.31 -14.36
C ALA A 205 7.37 6.39 -13.30
N LYS A 206 7.13 5.09 -13.45
CA LYS A 206 7.68 4.04 -12.60
C LYS A 206 8.93 3.44 -13.21
N LEU A 207 9.78 2.87 -12.37
CA LEU A 207 10.86 2.02 -12.83
C LEU A 207 10.27 0.75 -13.45
N THR A 208 10.79 0.37 -14.61
CA THR A 208 10.42 -0.84 -15.35
C THR A 208 11.64 -1.72 -15.55
N ARG A 209 11.43 -3.00 -15.85
CA ARG A 209 12.49 -3.98 -16.14
C ARG A 209 13.41 -3.46 -17.25
N ARG A 210 12.85 -2.87 -18.30
CA ARG A 210 13.59 -2.26 -19.42
C ARG A 210 14.62 -1.21 -18.97
N HIS A 211 14.35 -0.44 -17.92
CA HIS A 211 15.35 0.52 -17.41
C HIS A 211 16.60 -0.17 -16.84
N LEU A 212 16.44 -1.38 -16.30
CA LEU A 212 17.47 -2.10 -15.56
C LEU A 212 18.25 -3.11 -16.42
N ILE A 213 17.62 -3.65 -17.46
CA ILE A 213 18.24 -4.67 -18.34
C ILE A 213 18.42 -4.19 -19.78
N LYS A 214 18.37 -2.87 -20.03
CA LYS A 214 18.44 -2.29 -21.39
C LYS A 214 19.59 -2.78 -22.27
N GLU A 215 20.71 -3.20 -21.68
CA GLU A 215 21.89 -3.67 -22.40
C GLU A 215 21.85 -5.18 -22.72
N ASP A 216 20.90 -5.94 -22.14
CA ASP A 216 20.76 -7.38 -22.32
C ASP A 216 19.58 -7.68 -23.27
N GLN A 217 19.87 -7.75 -24.57
CA GLN A 217 18.86 -7.95 -25.61
C GLN A 217 18.19 -9.32 -25.53
N ASP A 218 18.92 -10.35 -25.14
CA ASP A 218 18.40 -11.71 -25.00
C ASP A 218 17.36 -11.78 -23.86
N LEU A 219 17.64 -11.12 -22.73
CA LEU A 219 16.64 -11.00 -21.67
C LEU A 219 15.44 -10.18 -22.11
N LEU A 220 15.64 -9.08 -22.86
CA LEU A 220 14.53 -8.26 -23.35
C LEU A 220 13.59 -9.06 -24.27
N GLU A 221 14.12 -9.82 -25.22
CA GLU A 221 13.33 -10.69 -26.10
C GLU A 221 12.58 -11.76 -25.30
N MET A 222 13.26 -12.40 -24.35
CA MET A 222 12.64 -13.39 -23.47
C MET A 222 11.50 -12.81 -22.62
N LEU A 223 11.65 -11.57 -22.13
CA LEU A 223 10.57 -10.86 -21.43
C LEU A 223 9.38 -10.57 -22.35
N GLU A 224 9.63 -10.17 -23.59
CA GLU A 224 8.56 -9.88 -24.56
C GLU A 224 7.75 -11.12 -24.89
N VAL A 225 8.43 -12.26 -25.13
CA VAL A 225 7.77 -13.55 -25.38
C VAL A 225 6.97 -14.00 -24.15
N HIS A 226 7.52 -13.84 -22.94
CA HIS A 226 6.79 -14.16 -21.71
C HIS A 226 5.58 -13.26 -21.50
N ASP A 227 5.73 -11.95 -21.65
CA ASP A 227 4.64 -10.98 -21.47
C ASP A 227 3.53 -11.19 -22.50
N GLU A 228 3.87 -11.54 -23.75
CA GLU A 228 2.87 -11.87 -24.77
C GLU A 228 2.11 -13.14 -24.42
N ARG A 229 2.81 -14.20 -24.01
CA ARG A 229 2.20 -15.51 -23.72
C ARG A 229 1.38 -15.49 -22.45
N CYS A 230 1.94 -14.94 -21.38
CA CYS A 230 1.44 -14.97 -20.01
C CYS A 230 0.88 -13.61 -19.56
N ASP A 231 0.32 -12.84 -20.49
CA ASP A 231 -0.27 -11.53 -20.24
C ASP A 231 -1.41 -11.59 -19.20
N PRO A 232 -1.33 -10.86 -18.07
CA PRO A 232 -2.41 -10.82 -17.09
C PRO A 232 -3.78 -10.39 -17.66
N ARG A 233 -3.81 -9.65 -18.78
CA ARG A 233 -5.05 -9.23 -19.45
C ARG A 233 -5.81 -10.40 -20.08
N LYS A 234 -5.11 -11.47 -20.48
CA LYS A 234 -5.78 -12.70 -20.96
C LYS A 234 -6.53 -13.38 -19.82
N LEU A 235 -5.95 -13.38 -18.63
CA LEU A 235 -6.57 -13.92 -17.43
C LEU A 235 -7.81 -13.11 -17.03
N ASP A 236 -7.70 -11.78 -17.02
CA ASP A 236 -8.82 -10.87 -16.75
C ASP A 236 -9.97 -11.06 -17.75
N ALA A 237 -9.66 -11.16 -19.05
CA ALA A 237 -10.66 -11.41 -20.09
C ALA A 237 -11.35 -12.77 -19.92
N ALA A 238 -10.60 -13.82 -19.55
CA ALA A 238 -11.16 -15.14 -19.30
C ALA A 238 -12.12 -15.13 -18.11
N PHE A 239 -11.72 -14.55 -16.97
CA PHE A 239 -12.62 -14.45 -15.81
C PHE A 239 -13.82 -13.55 -16.05
N THR A 240 -13.68 -12.48 -16.84
CA THR A 240 -14.81 -11.63 -17.24
C THR A 240 -15.82 -12.44 -18.06
N ARG A 241 -15.36 -13.21 -19.07
CA ARG A 241 -16.24 -14.09 -19.84
C ARG A 241 -16.91 -15.14 -18.98
N LEU A 242 -16.16 -15.81 -18.10
CA LEU A 242 -16.71 -16.80 -17.18
C LEU A 242 -17.82 -16.20 -16.30
N HIS A 243 -17.64 -14.97 -15.81
CA HIS A 243 -18.65 -14.26 -15.05
C HIS A 243 -19.90 -13.92 -15.87
N ASP A 244 -19.71 -13.41 -17.10
CA ASP A 244 -20.80 -12.93 -17.95
C ASP A 244 -21.62 -14.07 -18.58
N THR A 245 -20.99 -15.19 -18.95
CA THR A 245 -21.63 -16.28 -19.71
C THR A 245 -21.87 -17.54 -18.88
N GLY A 246 -21.13 -17.76 -17.79
CA GLY A 246 -21.13 -19.02 -17.06
C GLY A 246 -20.51 -20.20 -17.83
N ASP A 247 -19.83 -19.94 -18.95
CA ASP A 247 -19.24 -20.98 -19.79
C ASP A 247 -18.02 -21.61 -19.11
N LEU A 248 -18.20 -22.85 -18.62
CA LEU A 248 -17.14 -23.60 -17.94
C LEU A 248 -16.00 -24.02 -18.89
N ALA A 249 -16.18 -23.99 -20.22
CA ALA A 249 -15.09 -24.26 -21.16
C ALA A 249 -13.97 -23.21 -21.06
N VAL A 250 -14.26 -22.02 -20.54
CA VAL A 250 -13.26 -20.97 -20.27
C VAL A 250 -12.25 -21.40 -19.20
N LEU A 251 -12.59 -22.37 -18.35
CA LEU A 251 -11.66 -22.88 -17.33
C LEU A 251 -10.44 -23.57 -17.95
N ASP A 252 -10.60 -24.24 -19.09
CA ASP A 252 -9.47 -24.87 -19.79
C ASP A 252 -8.48 -23.82 -20.30
N GLU A 253 -8.98 -22.69 -20.82
CA GLU A 253 -8.14 -21.56 -21.22
C GLU A 253 -7.36 -20.98 -20.04
N VAL A 254 -8.01 -20.83 -18.87
CA VAL A 254 -7.32 -20.37 -17.65
C VAL A 254 -6.25 -21.37 -17.23
N LEU A 255 -6.57 -22.66 -17.18
CA LEU A 255 -5.62 -23.72 -16.81
C LEU A 255 -4.42 -23.76 -17.77
N ASP A 256 -4.64 -23.57 -19.06
CA ASP A 256 -3.57 -23.54 -20.06
C ASP A 256 -2.65 -22.33 -19.89
N LEU A 257 -3.20 -21.14 -19.60
CA LEU A 257 -2.39 -19.96 -19.24
C LEU A 257 -1.51 -20.23 -18.01
N LEU A 258 -2.09 -20.85 -16.97
CA LEU A 258 -1.38 -21.18 -15.72
C LEU A 258 -0.25 -22.20 -15.95
N ARG A 259 -0.53 -23.25 -16.72
CA ARG A 259 0.46 -24.27 -17.10
C ARG A 259 1.57 -23.67 -17.93
N GLN A 260 1.24 -22.79 -18.88
CA GLN A 260 2.21 -22.13 -19.74
C GLN A 260 3.15 -21.23 -18.94
N ASP A 261 2.65 -20.36 -18.05
CA ASP A 261 3.48 -19.52 -17.18
C ASP A 261 4.41 -20.37 -16.31
N THR A 262 3.89 -21.46 -15.74
CA THR A 262 4.69 -22.39 -14.93
C THR A 262 5.79 -23.07 -15.75
N ALA A 263 5.48 -23.53 -16.97
CA ALA A 263 6.44 -24.18 -17.85
C ALA A 263 7.56 -23.22 -18.27
N ILE A 264 7.23 -21.96 -18.59
CA ILE A 264 8.21 -20.94 -18.93
C ILE A 264 9.11 -20.64 -17.74
N ARG A 265 8.55 -20.46 -16.54
CA ARG A 265 9.34 -20.26 -15.30
C ARG A 265 10.33 -21.40 -15.06
N ALA A 266 9.87 -22.64 -15.19
CA ALA A 266 10.73 -23.82 -15.05
C ALA A 266 11.80 -23.95 -16.15
N PHE A 267 11.51 -23.47 -17.37
CA PHE A 267 12.49 -23.40 -18.45
C PHE A 267 13.57 -22.36 -18.13
N VAL A 268 13.19 -21.16 -17.69
CA VAL A 268 14.13 -20.08 -17.37
C VAL A 268 15.09 -20.49 -16.25
N THR A 269 14.62 -21.16 -15.20
CA THR A 269 15.51 -21.63 -14.12
C THR A 269 16.46 -22.72 -14.59
N LYS A 270 15.94 -23.74 -15.29
CA LYS A 270 16.74 -24.90 -15.71
C LYS A 270 17.69 -24.63 -16.87
N LYS A 271 17.32 -23.73 -17.79
CA LYS A 271 18.05 -23.53 -19.07
C LYS A 271 18.82 -22.22 -19.12
N LEU A 272 18.36 -21.18 -18.42
CA LEU A 272 19.05 -19.89 -18.36
C LEU A 272 19.81 -19.68 -17.03
N ASN A 273 19.88 -20.72 -16.19
CA ASN A 273 20.61 -20.73 -14.92
C ASN A 273 20.27 -19.53 -14.02
N ARG A 274 18.99 -19.15 -13.99
CA ARG A 274 18.46 -18.11 -13.12
C ARG A 274 17.91 -18.72 -11.85
N GLU A 275 18.14 -18.03 -10.73
CA GLU A 275 17.59 -18.43 -9.44
C GLU A 275 16.10 -18.09 -9.35
N ASP A 276 15.35 -18.89 -8.59
CA ASP A 276 13.90 -18.71 -8.40
C ASP A 276 13.59 -17.30 -7.86
N GLU A 277 14.46 -16.78 -6.99
CA GLU A 277 14.32 -15.46 -6.39
C GLU A 277 14.39 -14.31 -7.39
N GLU A 278 15.04 -14.51 -8.55
CA GLU A 278 15.14 -13.50 -9.61
C GLU A 278 13.93 -13.52 -10.55
N LEU A 279 13.17 -14.63 -10.58
CA LEU A 279 12.02 -14.75 -11.46
C LEU A 279 10.90 -13.77 -11.11
N ASP A 280 10.74 -13.41 -9.84
CA ASP A 280 9.75 -12.41 -9.43
C ASP A 280 10.05 -11.05 -10.06
N PHE A 281 11.33 -10.70 -10.19
CA PHE A 281 11.77 -9.49 -10.88
C PHE A 281 11.60 -9.64 -12.39
N LEU A 282 12.10 -10.73 -12.97
CA LEU A 282 12.09 -10.93 -14.43
C LEU A 282 10.69 -11.16 -14.98
N LEU A 283 9.96 -12.14 -14.46
CA LEU A 283 8.68 -12.62 -15.00
C LEU A 283 7.47 -12.08 -14.21
N GLY A 284 7.70 -11.29 -13.16
CA GLY A 284 6.65 -10.81 -12.28
C GLY A 284 6.02 -11.91 -11.44
N ARG A 285 4.89 -11.58 -10.80
CA ARG A 285 4.12 -12.57 -10.01
C ARG A 285 3.65 -13.74 -10.90
N PRO A 286 3.75 -14.99 -10.43
CA PRO A 286 3.17 -16.14 -11.12
C PRO A 286 1.68 -15.97 -11.39
N LEU A 287 1.19 -16.44 -12.55
CA LEU A 287 -0.25 -16.38 -12.84
C LEU A 287 -1.06 -17.18 -11.81
N VAL A 288 -0.49 -18.27 -11.27
CA VAL A 288 -1.07 -19.07 -10.17
C VAL A 288 -1.25 -18.28 -8.86
N GLU A 289 -0.52 -17.18 -8.69
CA GLU A 289 -0.68 -16.26 -7.56
C GLU A 289 -1.64 -15.11 -7.90
N ILE A 290 -1.68 -14.69 -9.17
CA ILE A 290 -2.57 -13.62 -9.64
C ILE A 290 -4.04 -14.06 -9.65
N VAL A 291 -4.34 -15.34 -9.89
CA VAL A 291 -5.72 -15.87 -9.89
C VAL A 291 -6.47 -15.65 -8.57
N ARG A 292 -5.75 -15.50 -7.44
CA ARG A 292 -6.36 -15.21 -6.13
C ARG A 292 -7.12 -13.89 -6.12
N ALA A 293 -6.74 -12.94 -6.99
CA ALA A 293 -7.48 -11.69 -7.14
C ALA A 293 -8.93 -11.90 -7.66
N TYR A 294 -9.22 -13.05 -8.27
CA TYR A 294 -10.53 -13.46 -8.75
C TYR A 294 -11.24 -14.43 -7.79
N GLY A 295 -10.73 -14.62 -6.56
CA GLY A 295 -11.31 -15.53 -5.57
C GLY A 295 -11.03 -17.02 -5.86
N MET A 296 -9.98 -17.30 -6.65
CA MET A 296 -9.60 -18.65 -7.04
C MET A 296 -8.15 -18.95 -6.65
N LYS A 297 -7.86 -20.18 -6.24
CA LYS A 297 -6.50 -20.68 -6.01
C LYS A 297 -6.27 -21.96 -6.82
N VAL A 298 -5.00 -22.24 -7.09
CA VAL A 298 -4.58 -23.45 -7.80
C VAL A 298 -4.13 -24.49 -6.78
N GLU A 299 -4.69 -25.68 -6.87
CA GLU A 299 -4.23 -26.88 -6.18
C GLU A 299 -3.67 -27.87 -7.21
N LYS A 300 -2.68 -28.67 -6.80
CA LYS A 300 -2.14 -29.75 -7.62
C LYS A 300 -2.56 -31.08 -7.01
N ASP A 301 -3.07 -31.98 -7.84
CA ASP A 301 -3.31 -33.36 -7.39
C ASP A 301 -2.00 -34.19 -7.34
N GLU A 302 -2.13 -35.45 -6.94
CA GLU A 302 -1.02 -36.40 -6.82
C GLU A 302 -0.27 -36.64 -8.14
N ASN A 303 -0.93 -36.37 -9.28
CA ASN A 303 -0.34 -36.48 -10.62
C ASN A 303 0.23 -35.15 -11.13
N GLY A 304 0.17 -34.08 -10.33
CA GLY A 304 0.63 -32.75 -10.68
C GLY A 304 -0.32 -31.97 -11.59
N VAL A 305 -1.56 -32.44 -11.76
CA VAL A 305 -2.59 -31.76 -12.56
C VAL A 305 -3.15 -30.58 -11.78
N TYR A 306 -3.37 -29.47 -12.48
CA TYR A 306 -3.84 -28.21 -11.89
C TYR A 306 -5.35 -28.24 -11.77
N HIS A 307 -5.83 -27.94 -10.56
CA HIS A 307 -7.23 -27.76 -10.24
C HIS A 307 -7.46 -26.34 -9.75
N LEU A 308 -8.45 -25.65 -10.32
CA LEU A 308 -8.91 -24.35 -9.85
C LEU A 308 -10.00 -24.55 -8.81
N VAL A 309 -9.77 -24.04 -7.60
CA VAL A 309 -10.71 -24.11 -6.49
C VAL A 309 -10.94 -22.72 -5.90
N SER A 310 -12.02 -22.54 -5.15
CA SER A 310 -12.31 -21.26 -4.49
C SER A 310 -11.25 -20.94 -3.42
N ASP A 311 -10.80 -19.69 -3.41
CA ASP A 311 -9.92 -19.12 -2.41
C ASP A 311 -10.78 -18.58 -1.25
N GLN A 312 -11.10 -19.45 -0.28
CA GLN A 312 -11.88 -19.14 0.92
C GLN A 312 -11.03 -18.42 1.98
#